data_AF-A0A811S8M3-F1
#
_entry.id   AF-A0A811S8M3-F1
#
_cell.length_a   1.000
_cell.length_b   1.000
_cell.length_c   1.000
_cell.angle_alpha   90.00
_cell.angle_beta   90.00
_cell.angle_gamma   90.00
#
_symmetry.space_group_name_H-M   'P 1'
#
loop_
_entity.id
_entity.type
_entity.pdbx_description
1 polymer ?
#
loop_
_entity_poly.entity_id
_entity_poly.type
_entity_poly.pdbx_seq_one_letter_code
_entity_poly.pdbx_strand_id
1 'polypeptide(L)'
;MDHLLAGCVYTREVWARLRAAISLVQPVHDQSTAIDQWLVERKLLPKDHRIGFDALFLLVSWLIWKERNSRVFEKFATMPAWLLPKILDECNAWVAAGFRRIAPLVASWSQIGLVY
;
A
#
# COMPACT_ATOMS: atom_id res chain seq x y z
N MET A 1 0.56 -13.06 13.55
CA MET A 1 0.94 -11.67 13.19
C MET A 1 -0.26 -10.87 12.65
N ASP A 2 -1.44 -11.47 12.61
CA ASP A 2 -2.64 -10.90 11.99
C ASP A 2 -3.21 -9.68 12.76
N HIS A 3 -3.09 -9.64 14.08
CA HIS A 3 -3.61 -8.53 14.88
C HIS A 3 -2.76 -7.24 14.80
N LEU A 4 -1.47 -7.36 14.46
CA LEU A 4 -0.55 -6.20 14.45
C LEU A 4 -0.56 -5.46 13.11
N LEU A 5 -0.81 -6.18 12.00
CA LEU A 5 -0.70 -5.63 10.65
C LEU A 5 -2.02 -5.64 9.85
N ALA A 6 -3.06 -6.39 10.25
CA ALA A 6 -4.28 -6.48 9.44
C ALA A 6 -5.53 -5.80 10.03
N GLY A 7 -5.62 -5.62 11.35
CA GLY A 7 -6.89 -5.27 12.00
C GLY A 7 -7.07 -3.81 12.45
N CYS A 8 -6.01 -3.01 12.54
CA CYS A 8 -6.12 -1.63 13.06
C CYS A 8 -6.76 -0.70 12.03
N VAL A 9 -7.58 0.26 12.49
CA VAL A 9 -8.21 1.32 11.66
C VAL A 9 -7.18 2.01 10.77
N TYR A 10 -5.99 2.30 11.30
CA TYR A 10 -4.89 2.93 10.54
C TYR A 10 -4.51 2.11 9.31
N THR A 11 -4.24 0.82 9.49
CA THR A 11 -3.81 -0.06 8.41
C THR A 11 -4.91 -0.24 7.37
N ARG A 12 -6.16 -0.45 7.80
CA ARG A 12 -7.30 -0.60 6.88
C ARG A 12 -7.46 0.64 6.01
N GLU A 13 -7.32 1.83 6.60
CA GLU A 13 -7.41 3.10 5.89
C GLU A 13 -6.27 3.29 4.88
N VAL A 14 -5.03 2.94 5.23
CA VAL A 14 -3.89 2.97 4.29
C VAL A 14 -4.16 2.08 3.07
N TRP A 15 -4.61 0.84 3.29
CA TRP A 15 -4.89 -0.09 2.19
C TRP A 15 -6.07 0.37 1.33
N ALA A 16 -7.13 0.88 1.94
CA ALA A 16 -8.28 1.43 1.22
C ALA A 16 -7.87 2.60 0.32
N ARG A 17 -7.07 3.54 0.85
CA ARG A 17 -6.53 4.67 0.09
C ARG A 17 -5.60 4.24 -1.02
N LEU A 18 -4.71 3.28 -0.77
CA LEU A 18 -3.79 2.76 -1.79
C LEU A 18 -4.57 2.17 -2.95
N ARG A 19 -5.56 1.31 -2.67
CA ARG A 19 -6.42 0.68 -3.67
C ARG A 19 -7.17 1.71 -4.50
N ALA A 20 -7.74 2.73 -3.85
CA ALA A 20 -8.34 3.86 -4.54
C ALA A 20 -7.32 4.58 -5.44
N ALA A 21 -6.09 4.79 -4.96
CA ALA A 21 -5.05 5.46 -5.70
C ALA A 21 -4.69 4.70 -6.99
N ILE A 22 -4.44 3.40 -6.92
CA ILE A 22 -4.02 2.59 -8.08
C ILE A 22 -5.18 2.03 -8.91
N SER A 23 -6.40 2.56 -8.75
CA SER A 23 -7.62 2.12 -9.43
C SER A 23 -7.97 0.64 -9.24
N LEU A 24 -7.49 0.01 -8.17
CA LEU A 24 -7.91 -1.33 -7.78
C LEU A 24 -9.20 -1.25 -6.97
N VAL A 25 -10.34 -1.21 -7.65
CA VAL A 25 -11.63 -1.26 -6.97
C VAL A 25 -12.10 -2.72 -6.88
N GLN A 26 -12.06 -3.27 -5.67
CA GLN A 26 -12.86 -4.42 -5.25
C GLN A 26 -13.50 -4.07 -3.88
N PRO A 27 -14.84 -4.03 -3.77
CA PRO A 27 -15.53 -3.63 -2.54
C PRO A 27 -15.60 -4.73 -1.46
N VAL A 28 -15.96 -4.23 -0.28
CA VAL A 28 -15.98 -4.77 1.09
C VAL A 28 -16.38 -6.24 1.22
N HIS A 29 -15.39 -7.09 1.56
CA HIS A 29 -15.65 -8.22 2.45
C HIS A 29 -15.41 -7.71 3.87
N ASP A 30 -16.47 -7.60 4.67
CA ASP A 30 -16.51 -6.99 6.01
C ASP A 30 -15.56 -7.66 7.04
N GLN A 31 -14.92 -8.78 6.66
CA GLN A 31 -14.12 -9.61 7.56
C GLN A 31 -12.79 -10.14 6.97
N SER A 32 -12.38 -9.73 5.77
CA SER A 32 -11.12 -10.24 5.17
C SER A 32 -9.91 -9.39 5.57
N THR A 33 -8.79 -10.07 5.91
CA THR A 33 -7.53 -9.38 6.24
C THR A 33 -6.91 -8.74 4.99
N ALA A 34 -5.96 -7.82 5.19
CA ALA A 34 -5.19 -7.26 4.07
C ALA A 34 -4.48 -8.34 3.24
N ILE A 35 -4.07 -9.45 3.87
CA ILE A 35 -3.44 -10.60 3.22
C ILE A 35 -4.46 -11.34 2.34
N ASP A 36 -5.65 -11.62 2.87
CA ASP A 36 -6.70 -12.31 2.12
C ASP A 36 -7.08 -11.51 0.87
N GLN A 37 -7.24 -10.20 1.03
CA GLN A 37 -7.54 -9.28 -0.06
C GLN A 37 -6.42 -9.25 -1.11
N TRP A 38 -5.16 -9.17 -0.68
CA TRP A 38 -4.00 -9.23 -1.58
C TRP A 38 -3.97 -10.53 -2.39
N LEU A 39 -4.22 -11.69 -1.76
CA LEU A 39 -4.23 -12.98 -2.46
C LEU A 39 -5.33 -13.05 -3.53
N VAL A 40 -6.49 -12.46 -3.27
CA VAL A 40 -7.59 -12.36 -4.24
C VAL A 40 -7.23 -11.42 -5.38
N GLU A 41 -6.79 -10.19 -5.06
CA GLU A 41 -6.39 -9.16 -6.04
C GLU A 41 -5.27 -9.67 -6.96
N ARG A 42 -4.26 -10.33 -6.38
CA ARG A 42 -3.14 -10.92 -7.11
C ARG A 42 -3.58 -11.94 -8.16
N LYS A 43 -4.64 -12.72 -7.90
CA LYS A 43 -5.17 -13.71 -8.86
C LYS A 43 -5.82 -13.04 -10.06
N LEU A 44 -6.40 -11.85 -9.88
CA LEU A 44 -7.04 -11.06 -10.94
C LEU A 44 -6.01 -10.42 -11.88
N LEU A 45 -4.78 -10.21 -11.43
CA LEU A 45 -3.72 -9.60 -12.23
C LEU A 45 -3.09 -10.60 -13.22
N PRO A 46 -2.73 -10.16 -14.44
CA PRO A 46 -1.88 -10.93 -15.36
C PRO A 46 -0.55 -11.31 -14.70
N LYS A 47 0.00 -12.48 -15.04
CA LYS A 47 1.21 -13.02 -14.40
C LYS A 47 2.38 -12.02 -14.35
N ASP A 48 2.57 -11.26 -15.42
CA ASP A 48 3.66 -10.29 -15.54
C ASP A 48 3.56 -9.10 -14.57
N HIS A 49 2.35 -8.76 -14.13
CA HIS A 49 2.08 -7.65 -13.20
C HIS A 49 2.13 -8.08 -11.73
N ARG A 50 2.02 -9.38 -11.45
CA ARG A 50 1.98 -9.90 -10.07
C ARG A 50 3.24 -9.56 -9.28
N ILE A 51 4.41 -9.59 -9.91
CA ILE A 51 5.67 -9.29 -9.22
C ILE A 51 5.72 -7.83 -8.73
N GLY A 52 5.30 -6.87 -9.57
CA GLY A 52 5.23 -5.46 -9.18
C GLY A 52 4.21 -5.24 -8.05
N PHE A 53 3.07 -5.93 -8.12
CA PHE A 53 2.03 -5.86 -7.12
C PHE A 53 2.44 -6.48 -5.77
N ASP A 54 3.08 -7.65 -5.79
CA ASP A 54 3.63 -8.31 -4.60
C ASP A 54 4.69 -7.41 -3.93
N ALA A 55 5.55 -6.77 -4.72
CA ALA A 55 6.55 -5.83 -4.22
C ALA A 55 5.92 -4.58 -3.58
N LEU A 56 4.88 -4.02 -4.21
CA LEU A 56 4.11 -2.90 -3.63
C LEU A 56 3.47 -3.29 -2.30
N PHE A 57 2.87 -4.49 -2.22
CA PHE A 57 2.27 -4.99 -0.99
C PHE A 57 3.29 -5.12 0.15
N LEU A 58 4.48 -5.67 -0.15
CA LEU A 58 5.57 -5.76 0.83
C LEU A 58 6.07 -4.38 1.26
N LEU A 59 6.22 -3.43 0.33
CA LEU A 59 6.63 -2.06 0.63
C LEU A 59 5.66 -1.37 1.59
N VAL A 60 4.36 -1.44 1.30
CA VAL A 60 3.33 -0.79 2.12
C VAL A 60 3.30 -1.44 3.50
N SER A 61 3.40 -2.77 3.58
CA SER A 61 3.51 -3.51 4.84
C SER A 61 4.71 -3.06 5.67
N TRP A 62 5.86 -2.87 5.02
CA TRP A 62 7.08 -2.36 5.66
C TRP A 62 6.92 -0.93 6.17
N LEU A 63 6.31 -0.04 5.39
CA LEU A 63 6.07 1.35 5.79
C LEU A 63 5.08 1.46 6.95
N ILE A 64 4.03 0.62 6.97
CA ILE A 64 3.12 0.51 8.12
C ILE A 64 3.87 0.02 9.36
N TRP A 65 4.73 -0.99 9.22
CA TRP A 65 5.54 -1.47 10.34
C TRP A 65 6.47 -0.39 10.89
N LYS A 66 7.18 0.36 10.01
CA LYS A 66 8.03 1.49 10.43
C LYS A 66 7.23 2.57 11.16
N GLU A 67 6.04 2.91 10.66
CA GLU A 67 5.17 3.90 11.29
C GLU A 67 4.76 3.48 12.70
N ARG A 68 4.37 2.22 12.89
CA ARG A 68 4.01 1.69 14.21
C ARG A 68 5.19 1.68 15.17
N ASN A 69 6.39 1.38 14.68
CA ASN A 69 7.60 1.45 15.51
C ASN A 69 7.90 2.88 15.94
N SER A 70 7.79 3.86 15.04
CA SER A 70 7.93 5.28 15.37
C SER A 70 6.96 5.71 16.48
N ARG A 71 5.72 5.20 16.50
CA ARG A 71 4.77 5.50 17.60
C ARG A 71 5.28 5.04 18.96
N VAL A 72 5.95 3.90 19.00
CA VAL A 72 6.42 3.27 20.24
C VAL A 72 7.75 3.88 20.70
N PHE A 73 8.71 4.01 19.78
CA PHE A 73 10.08 4.39 20.12
C PHE A 73 10.31 5.91 20.05
N GLU A 74 9.67 6.59 19.10
CA GLU A 74 9.86 8.02 18.85
C GLU A 74 8.68 8.87 19.36
N LYS A 75 7.61 8.22 19.86
CA LYS A 75 6.35 8.86 20.26
C LYS A 75 5.73 9.72 19.15
N PHE A 76 6.01 9.37 17.90
CA PHE A 76 5.56 10.09 16.72
C PHE A 76 4.62 9.22 15.87
N ALA A 77 3.47 9.79 15.50
CA ALA A 77 2.43 9.12 14.72
C ALA A 77 2.09 9.94 13.47
N THR A 78 1.89 9.27 12.33
CA THR A 78 1.43 9.92 11.10
C THR A 78 -0.04 9.58 10.83
N MET A 79 -0.74 10.43 10.08
CA MET A 79 -2.07 10.09 9.56
C MET A 79 -1.94 9.14 8.36
N PRO A 80 -2.91 8.23 8.12
CA PRO A 80 -2.88 7.32 6.97
C PRO A 80 -2.66 8.03 5.62
N ALA A 81 -3.27 9.22 5.47
CA ALA A 81 -3.12 10.06 4.29
C ALA A 81 -1.67 10.40 3.96
N TRP A 82 -0.82 10.61 4.98
CA TRP A 82 0.58 10.98 4.81
C TRP A 82 1.48 9.80 4.41
N LEU A 83 0.99 8.56 4.50
CA LEU A 83 1.76 7.40 4.07
C LEU A 83 1.71 7.22 2.54
N LEU A 84 0.66 7.70 1.86
CA LEU A 84 0.51 7.54 0.41
C LEU A 84 1.57 8.29 -0.38
N PRO A 85 1.88 9.57 -0.10
CA PRO A 85 3.00 10.26 -0.73
C PRO A 85 4.33 9.52 -0.51
N LYS A 86 4.59 9.04 0.71
CA LYS A 86 5.81 8.27 1.02
C LYS A 86 5.91 6.95 0.24
N ILE A 87 4.79 6.26 0.07
CA ILE A 87 4.74 5.03 -0.75
C ILE A 87 5.07 5.39 -2.21
N LEU A 88 4.44 6.44 -2.76
CA LEU A 88 4.66 6.87 -4.13
C LEU A 88 6.12 7.30 -4.38
N ASP A 89 6.69 8.08 -3.47
CA ASP A 89 8.10 8.51 -3.53
C ASP A 89 9.06 7.31 -3.56
N GLU A 90 8.83 6.32 -2.69
CA GLU A 90 9.63 5.10 -2.66
C GLU A 90 9.45 4.27 -3.94
N CYS A 91 8.23 4.15 -4.46
CA CYS A 91 7.99 3.50 -5.75
C CYS A 91 8.72 4.22 -6.90
N ASN A 92 8.69 5.55 -6.93
CA ASN A 92 9.43 6.35 -7.91
C ASN A 92 10.94 6.13 -7.79
N ALA A 93 11.47 6.09 -6.57
CA ALA A 93 12.88 5.78 -6.31
C ALA A 93 13.26 4.38 -6.83
N TRP A 94 12.40 3.38 -6.65
CA TRP A 94 12.62 2.03 -7.17
C TRP A 94 12.62 1.98 -8.70
N VAL A 95 11.72 2.73 -9.35
CA VAL A 95 11.71 2.86 -10.82
C VAL A 95 13.02 3.50 -11.30
N ALA A 96 13.47 4.59 -10.65
CA ALA A 96 14.72 5.26 -10.96
C ALA A 96 15.94 4.35 -10.75
N ALA A 97 15.90 3.50 -9.72
CA ALA A 97 16.91 2.47 -9.44
C ALA A 97 16.84 1.24 -10.38
N GLY A 98 15.87 1.19 -11.30
CA GLY A 98 15.77 0.16 -12.34
C GLY A 98 14.75 -0.95 -12.08
N PHE A 99 14.02 -0.94 -10.96
CA PHE A 99 12.91 -1.88 -10.72
C PHE A 99 11.65 -1.46 -11.50
N ARG A 100 11.68 -1.65 -12.82
CA ARG A 100 10.60 -1.19 -13.73
C ARG A 100 9.29 -1.96 -13.60
N ARG A 101 9.27 -3.10 -12.90
CA ARG A 101 8.06 -3.94 -12.72
C ARG A 101 6.96 -3.25 -11.91
N ILE A 102 7.30 -2.23 -11.11
CA ILE A 102 6.32 -1.43 -10.36
C ILE A 102 5.78 -0.24 -11.17
N ALA A 103 6.45 0.14 -12.27
CA ALA A 103 6.10 1.34 -13.04
C ALA A 103 4.64 1.38 -13.54
N PRO A 104 4.01 0.26 -13.99
CA PRO A 104 2.60 0.30 -14.37
C PRO A 104 1.66 0.68 -13.22
N LEU A 105 1.99 0.30 -11.97
CA LEU A 105 1.20 0.64 -10.78
C LEU A 105 1.40 2.11 -10.36
N VAL A 106 2.60 2.64 -10.59
CA VAL A 106 2.89 4.08 -10.40
C VAL A 106 2.14 4.91 -11.44
N ALA A 107 2.09 4.45 -12.69
CA ALA A 107 1.35 5.13 -13.75
C ALA A 107 -0.16 5.12 -13.53
N SER A 108 -0.70 4.10 -12.85
CA SER A 108 -2.13 4.02 -12.51
C SER A 108 -2.50 4.80 -11.25
N TRP A 109 -1.54 5.47 -10.61
CA TRP A 109 -1.77 6.29 -9.42
C TRP A 109 -2.59 7.52 -9.79
N SER A 110 -3.90 7.45 -9.57
CA SER A 110 -4.78 8.62 -9.63
C SER A 110 -4.27 9.66 -8.65
N GLN A 111 -4.17 10.92 -9.10
CA GLN A 111 -3.85 12.04 -8.22
C GLN A 111 -5.01 12.22 -7.22
N ILE A 112 -4.99 11.46 -6.13
CA ILE A 112 -5.86 11.73 -4.98
C ILE A 112 -5.33 13.01 -4.34
N GLY A 113 -5.83 14.14 -4.81
CA GLY A 113 -5.81 15.44 -4.15
C GLY A 113 -4.42 15.95 -3.76
N LEU A 114 -3.73 16.60 -4.70
CA LEU A 114 -3.04 17.83 -4.35
C LEU A 114 -4.10 18.83 -3.88
N VAL A 115 -4.40 18.81 -2.58
CA VAL A 115 -4.96 19.99 -1.91
C VAL A 115 -3.92 20.36 -0.86
N TYR A 116 -3.14 21.38 -1.21
CA TYR A 116 -2.31 22.14 -0.29
C TYR A 116 -3.16 22.73 0.84
#